data_AF-A0A225E183-F1
#
_entry.id   AF-A0A225E183-F1
#
_cell.length_a   1.000
_cell.length_b   1.000
_cell.length_c   1.000
_cell.angle_alpha   90.00
_cell.angle_beta   90.00
_cell.angle_gamma   90.00
#
_symmetry.space_group_name_H-M   'P 1'
#
loop_
_entity.id
_entity.type
_entity.pdbx_description
1 polymer ?
#
loop_
_entity_poly.entity_id
_entity_poly.type
_entity_poly.pdbx_seq_one_letter_code
_entity_poly.pdbx_strand_id
1 'polypeptide(L)'
;MISEFNIQGPTRLCAASGRELLPGDRFYAVLTDEDGKFVRRDFAADAWAGPPAGAVAFWVGRVPASNRPRKPTFNDELLIDCFNHLAGTTDPDRLNFRYVVALLLMRRKRLKFEDAQTVPGGTPVLVVRDARTGARHEVADPRLSEAEIVAVQDEVFKVLGWE
;
A
#
# COMPACT_ATOMS: atom_id res chain seq x y z
N MET A 1 -14.02 5.26 -15.76
CA MET A 1 -14.97 4.60 -14.84
C MET A 1 -14.10 3.73 -13.94
N ILE A 2 -13.99 4.03 -12.64
CA ILE A 2 -13.19 3.19 -11.73
C ILE A 2 -13.96 1.88 -11.58
N SER A 3 -13.38 0.78 -12.03
CA SER A 3 -13.91 -0.54 -11.66
C SER A 3 -13.72 -0.68 -10.16
N GLU A 4 -14.81 -0.65 -9.40
CA GLU A 4 -14.77 -0.99 -7.98
C GLU A 4 -14.45 -2.49 -7.86
N PHE A 5 -13.18 -2.78 -7.59
CA PHE A 5 -12.74 -4.14 -7.30
C PHE A 5 -13.11 -4.48 -5.86
N ASN A 6 -14.13 -5.32 -5.67
CA ASN A 6 -14.53 -5.81 -4.36
C ASN A 6 -13.59 -6.93 -3.91
N ILE A 7 -12.45 -6.57 -3.33
CA ILE A 7 -11.49 -7.51 -2.74
C ILE A 7 -11.85 -7.75 -1.28
N GLN A 8 -12.02 -9.02 -0.90
CA GLN A 8 -12.38 -9.40 0.46
C GLN A 8 -11.30 -9.03 1.48
N GLY A 9 -11.75 -8.76 2.71
CA GLY A 9 -10.85 -8.61 3.86
C GLY A 9 -10.11 -9.91 4.21
N PRO A 10 -9.14 -9.86 5.14
CA PRO A 10 -8.44 -11.05 5.62
C PRO A 10 -9.41 -12.11 6.15
N THR A 11 -9.24 -13.36 5.73
CA THR A 11 -10.12 -14.48 6.13
C THR A 11 -9.83 -14.98 7.54
N ARG A 12 -8.61 -14.72 8.05
CA ARG A 12 -8.08 -15.24 9.34
C ARG A 12 -8.02 -16.77 9.41
N LEU A 13 -8.18 -17.46 8.30
CA LEU A 13 -8.11 -18.91 8.19
C LEU A 13 -7.14 -19.28 7.07
N CYS A 14 -6.26 -20.24 7.34
CA CYS A 14 -5.40 -20.80 6.31
C CYS A 14 -6.23 -21.64 5.34
N ALA A 15 -6.22 -21.29 4.05
CA ALA A 15 -6.95 -22.00 3.02
C ALA A 15 -6.45 -23.45 2.80
N ALA A 16 -5.17 -23.73 3.08
CA ALA A 16 -4.61 -25.07 2.93
C ALA A 16 -4.92 -26.02 4.11
N SER A 17 -4.79 -25.55 5.36
CA SER A 17 -4.92 -26.39 6.56
C SER A 17 -6.19 -26.16 7.38
N GLY A 18 -6.96 -25.11 7.08
CA GLY A 18 -8.14 -24.71 7.85
C GLY A 18 -7.83 -24.07 9.21
N ARG A 19 -6.57 -24.01 9.63
CA ARG A 19 -6.20 -23.44 10.94
C ARG A 19 -6.45 -21.94 11.01
N GLU A 20 -6.72 -21.46 12.22
CA GLU A 20 -6.78 -20.02 12.50
C GLU A 20 -5.40 -19.36 12.36
N LEU A 21 -5.39 -18.14 11.82
CA LEU A 21 -4.23 -17.26 11.73
C LEU A 21 -4.24 -16.31 12.93
N LEU A 22 -3.40 -16.60 13.91
CA LEU A 22 -3.38 -15.93 15.21
C LEU A 22 -2.56 -14.63 15.18
N PRO A 23 -2.78 -13.70 16.12
CA PRO A 23 -1.97 -12.49 16.25
C PRO A 23 -0.46 -12.77 16.21
N GLY A 24 0.26 -12.06 15.33
CA GLY A 24 1.69 -12.26 15.10
C GLY A 24 2.03 -13.22 13.96
N ASP A 25 1.11 -14.10 13.56
CA ASP A 25 1.33 -15.05 12.47
C ASP A 25 1.67 -14.32 11.17
N ARG A 26 2.70 -14.82 10.49
CA ARG A 26 2.97 -14.46 9.11
C ARG A 26 1.99 -15.20 8.21
N PHE A 27 1.39 -14.48 7.28
CA PHE A 27 0.47 -15.05 6.28
C PHE A 27 0.83 -14.60 4.87
N TYR A 28 0.37 -15.36 3.90
CA TYR A 28 0.43 -15.07 2.47
C TYR A 28 -1.00 -14.95 1.95
N ALA A 29 -1.37 -13.78 1.45
CA ALA A 29 -2.66 -13.57 0.80
C ALA A 29 -2.48 -13.74 -0.70
N VAL A 30 -3.37 -14.50 -1.33
CA VAL A 30 -3.44 -14.72 -2.77
C VAL A 30 -4.76 -14.20 -3.28
N LEU A 31 -4.72 -13.52 -4.41
CA LEU A 31 -5.88 -13.10 -5.16
C LEU A 31 -5.95 -13.90 -6.46
N THR A 32 -7.05 -14.60 -6.69
CA THR A 32 -7.37 -15.29 -7.95
C THR A 32 -8.57 -14.62 -8.61
N ASP A 33 -8.64 -14.71 -9.94
CA ASP A 33 -9.86 -14.41 -10.69
C ASP A 33 -10.66 -15.71 -10.86
N GLU A 34 -11.89 -15.72 -10.37
CA GLU A 34 -12.84 -16.81 -10.50
C GLU A 34 -14.12 -16.25 -11.13
N ASP A 35 -14.32 -16.55 -12.42
CA ASP A 35 -15.47 -16.09 -13.22
C ASP A 35 -15.69 -14.56 -13.16
N GLY A 36 -14.61 -13.78 -13.26
CA GLY A 36 -14.64 -12.32 -13.22
C GLY A 36 -14.80 -11.75 -11.81
N LYS A 37 -14.65 -12.58 -10.76
CA LYS A 37 -14.67 -12.15 -9.36
C LYS A 37 -13.31 -12.39 -8.72
N PHE A 38 -12.83 -11.38 -8.02
CA PHE A 38 -11.63 -11.52 -7.22
C PHE A 38 -11.91 -12.28 -5.93
N VAL A 39 -11.22 -13.41 -5.77
CA VAL A 39 -11.32 -14.28 -4.59
C VAL A 39 -9.99 -14.24 -3.85
N ARG A 40 -10.04 -13.82 -2.58
CA ARG A 40 -8.89 -13.81 -1.70
C ARG A 40 -8.81 -15.11 -0.90
N ARG A 41 -7.62 -15.70 -0.83
CA ARG A 41 -7.29 -16.79 0.09
C ARG A 41 -6.06 -16.41 0.91
N ASP A 42 -6.10 -16.64 2.22
CA ASP A 42 -4.94 -16.47 3.09
C ASP A 42 -4.32 -17.84 3.41
N PHE A 43 -3.00 -17.91 3.44
CA PHE A 43 -2.24 -19.12 3.75
C PHE A 43 -1.30 -18.83 4.92
N ALA A 44 -1.22 -19.78 5.84
CA ALA A 44 -0.24 -19.72 6.91
C ALA A 44 1.18 -19.92 6.36
N ALA A 45 2.18 -19.32 6.99
CA ALA A 45 3.56 -19.40 6.52
C ALA A 45 4.12 -20.83 6.49
N ASP A 46 3.71 -21.68 7.42
CA ASP A 46 4.05 -23.11 7.50
C ASP A 46 3.32 -23.98 6.46
N ALA A 47 2.28 -23.44 5.83
CA ALA A 47 1.50 -24.12 4.78
C ALA A 47 1.67 -23.45 3.39
N TRP A 48 2.61 -22.52 3.25
CA TRP A 48 2.82 -21.77 2.02
C TRP A 48 3.77 -22.49 1.06
N ALA A 49 3.24 -22.89 -0.10
CA ALA A 49 4.01 -23.55 -1.16
C ALA A 49 4.42 -22.60 -2.30
N GLY A 50 4.10 -21.30 -2.20
CA GLY A 50 4.20 -20.34 -3.30
C GLY A 50 2.82 -19.97 -3.89
N PRO A 51 2.76 -18.93 -4.73
CA PRO A 51 1.52 -18.53 -5.37
C PRO A 51 1.04 -19.63 -6.33
N PRO A 52 -0.24 -20.03 -6.26
CA PRO A 52 -0.79 -21.04 -7.14
C PRO A 52 -0.87 -20.54 -8.58
N ALA A 53 -0.96 -21.48 -9.53
CA ALA A 53 -1.25 -21.15 -10.93
C ALA A 53 -2.58 -20.37 -11.02
N GLY A 54 -2.61 -19.31 -11.84
CA GLY A 54 -3.78 -18.44 -11.97
C GLY A 54 -3.91 -17.37 -10.87
N ALA A 55 -2.93 -17.26 -9.95
CA ALA A 55 -2.85 -16.11 -9.06
C ALA A 55 -2.64 -14.81 -9.86
N VAL A 56 -3.53 -13.84 -9.63
CA VAL A 56 -3.45 -12.49 -10.20
C VAL A 56 -2.45 -11.65 -9.40
N ALA A 57 -2.43 -11.84 -8.07
CA ALA A 57 -1.49 -11.19 -7.18
C ALA A 57 -1.31 -12.02 -5.90
N PHE A 58 -0.19 -11.81 -5.21
CA PHE A 58 -0.02 -12.27 -3.84
C PHE A 58 0.79 -11.25 -3.03
N TRP A 59 0.56 -11.22 -1.72
CA TRP A 59 1.32 -10.37 -0.80
C TRP A 59 1.50 -11.04 0.55
N VAL A 60 2.54 -10.61 1.27
CA VAL A 60 2.86 -11.10 2.60
C VAL A 60 2.36 -10.11 3.64
N GLY A 61 1.86 -10.61 4.76
CA GLY A 61 1.52 -9.78 5.90
C GLY A 61 1.76 -10.49 7.23
N ARG A 62 1.46 -9.77 8.31
CA ARG A 62 1.35 -10.33 9.66
C ARG A 62 -0.02 -10.01 10.24
N VAL A 63 -0.61 -10.98 10.94
CA VAL A 63 -1.84 -10.78 11.70
C VAL A 63 -1.56 -9.73 12.79
N PRO A 64 -2.27 -8.59 12.81
CA PRO A 64 -2.06 -7.57 13.83
C PRO A 64 -2.32 -8.10 15.25
N ALA A 65 -1.51 -7.66 16.21
CA ALA A 65 -1.80 -7.85 17.64
C ALA A 65 -3.12 -7.18 18.03
N SER A 66 -3.89 -7.83 18.91
CA SER A 66 -5.17 -7.30 19.43
C SER A 66 -4.98 -6.02 20.26
N ASN A 67 -3.79 -5.82 20.84
CA ASN A 67 -3.45 -4.68 21.69
C ASN A 67 -2.68 -3.56 20.98
N ARG A 68 -2.70 -3.50 19.63
CA ARG A 68 -1.86 -2.53 18.92
C ARG A 68 -2.24 -1.11 19.36
N PRO A 69 -1.28 -0.27 19.81
CA PRO A 69 -1.56 1.10 20.18
C PRO A 69 -2.25 1.81 19.03
N ARG A 70 -3.22 2.68 19.37
CA ARG A 70 -3.98 3.46 18.39
C ARG A 70 -2.99 4.13 17.44
N LYS A 71 -3.21 3.94 16.14
CA LYS A 71 -2.38 4.59 15.15
C LYS A 71 -2.48 6.11 15.31
N PRO A 72 -1.40 6.82 14.99
CA PRO A 72 -1.41 8.26 14.83
C PRO A 72 -2.64 8.85 14.16
N THR A 73 -3.22 9.85 14.82
CA THR A 73 -4.02 10.86 14.16
C THR A 73 -3.07 11.90 13.57
N PHE A 74 -2.65 11.68 12.32
CA PHE A 74 -1.97 12.70 11.55
C PHE A 74 -2.94 13.81 11.13
N ASN A 75 -2.42 15.02 10.97
CA ASN A 75 -3.13 16.10 10.28
C ASN A 75 -3.03 15.87 8.76
N ASP A 76 -4.13 15.44 8.15
CA ASP A 76 -4.21 15.21 6.71
C ASP A 76 -3.91 16.47 5.88
N GLU A 77 -4.18 17.67 6.43
CA GLU A 77 -3.86 18.94 5.78
C GLU A 77 -2.35 19.16 5.69
N LEU A 78 -1.63 18.92 6.79
CA LEU A 78 -0.17 19.07 6.79
C LEU A 78 0.50 18.07 5.83
N LEU A 79 0.00 16.84 5.77
CA LEU A 79 0.49 15.84 4.83
C LEU A 79 0.27 16.23 3.36
N ILE A 80 -0.91 16.74 3.02
CA ILE A 80 -1.20 17.15 1.64
C ILE A 80 -0.41 18.42 1.27
N ASP A 81 -0.21 19.35 2.20
CA ASP A 81 0.62 20.53 1.99
C ASP A 81 2.09 20.15 1.72
N CYS A 82 2.66 19.25 2.53
CA CYS A 82 4.00 18.69 2.28
C CYS A 82 4.07 18.00 0.90
N PHE A 83 3.08 17.17 0.56
CA PHE A 83 3.01 16.49 -0.74
C PHE A 83 3.01 17.47 -1.92
N ASN A 84 2.23 18.54 -1.81
CA ASN A 84 2.11 19.57 -2.83
C ASN A 84 3.39 20.41 -2.95
N HIS A 85 4.03 20.73 -1.81
CA HIS A 85 5.28 21.49 -1.79
C HIS A 85 6.44 20.76 -2.50
N LEU A 86 6.42 19.43 -2.50
CA LEU A 86 7.42 18.60 -3.17
C LEU A 86 7.14 18.37 -4.66
N ALA A 87 6.08 18.96 -5.23
CA ALA A 87 5.77 18.83 -6.64
C ALA A 87 6.92 19.37 -7.52
N GLY A 88 7.27 18.61 -8.58
CA GLY A 88 8.32 19.00 -9.53
C GLY A 88 9.75 18.90 -9.00
N THR A 89 9.95 18.38 -7.79
CA THR A 89 11.30 18.12 -7.28
C THR A 89 12.04 17.09 -8.13
N THR A 90 13.33 17.28 -8.34
CA THR A 90 14.23 16.33 -9.01
C THR A 90 15.25 15.71 -8.05
N ASP A 91 15.22 16.12 -6.79
CA ASP A 91 16.07 15.58 -5.74
C ASP A 91 15.60 14.16 -5.35
N PRO A 92 16.47 13.14 -5.38
CA PRO A 92 16.07 11.75 -5.15
C PRO A 92 15.40 11.52 -3.78
N ASP A 93 15.93 12.12 -2.71
CA ASP A 93 15.40 11.92 -1.36
C ASP A 93 14.00 12.55 -1.23
N ARG A 94 13.81 13.75 -1.80
CA ARG A 94 12.49 14.40 -1.87
C ARG A 94 11.50 13.65 -2.74
N LEU A 95 11.95 13.02 -3.83
CA LEU A 95 11.10 12.16 -4.66
C LEU A 95 10.63 10.93 -3.87
N ASN A 96 11.55 10.28 -3.16
CA ASN A 96 11.27 9.13 -2.29
C ASN A 96 10.25 9.51 -1.21
N PHE A 97 10.47 10.64 -0.53
CA PHE A 97 9.56 11.19 0.47
C PHE A 97 8.18 11.47 -0.11
N ARG A 98 8.11 12.17 -1.25
CA ARG A 98 6.84 12.50 -1.92
C ARG A 98 6.05 11.24 -2.30
N TYR A 99 6.73 10.21 -2.79
CA TYR A 99 6.11 8.93 -3.12
C TYR A 99 5.52 8.25 -1.89
N VAL A 100 6.27 8.15 -0.79
CA VAL A 100 5.77 7.55 0.46
C VAL A 100 4.61 8.35 1.06
N VAL A 101 4.67 9.68 1.03
CA VAL A 101 3.54 10.54 1.46
C VAL A 101 2.30 10.30 0.59
N ALA A 102 2.45 10.13 -0.73
CA ALA A 102 1.34 9.80 -1.62
C ALA A 102 0.66 8.48 -1.20
N LEU A 103 1.45 7.44 -0.93
CA LEU A 103 0.94 6.14 -0.47
C LEU A 103 0.23 6.24 0.89
N LEU A 104 0.74 7.05 1.82
CA LEU A 104 0.09 7.30 3.12
C LEU A 104 -1.25 8.03 2.96
N LEU A 105 -1.29 9.08 2.14
CA LEU A 105 -2.52 9.81 1.82
C LEU A 105 -3.55 8.92 1.10
N MET A 106 -3.11 8.00 0.24
CA MET A 106 -3.98 6.98 -0.38
C MET A 106 -4.57 6.03 0.64
N ARG A 107 -3.75 5.53 1.57
CA ARG A 107 -4.20 4.66 2.66
C ARG A 107 -5.27 5.34 3.53
N ARG A 108 -5.19 6.67 3.67
CA ARG A 108 -6.15 7.50 4.41
C ARG A 108 -7.33 7.97 3.56
N LYS A 109 -7.40 7.59 2.28
CA LYS A 109 -8.42 7.98 1.30
C LYS A 109 -8.46 9.49 0.99
N ARG A 110 -7.43 10.26 1.36
CA ARG A 110 -7.28 11.69 1.01
C ARG A 110 -6.87 11.85 -0.46
N LEU A 111 -6.00 10.96 -0.92
CA LEU A 111 -5.72 10.70 -2.34
C LEU A 111 -6.40 9.38 -2.76
N LYS A 112 -6.82 9.29 -4.01
CA LYS A 112 -7.43 8.08 -4.60
C LYS A 112 -6.62 7.66 -5.82
N PHE A 113 -6.32 6.37 -5.92
CA PHE A 113 -5.71 5.80 -7.11
C PHE A 113 -6.60 6.05 -8.34
N GLU A 114 -5.99 6.44 -9.45
CA GLU A 114 -6.67 6.51 -10.74
C GLU A 114 -5.99 5.61 -11.78
N ASP A 115 -4.65 5.59 -11.83
CA ASP A 115 -3.91 4.84 -12.84
C ASP A 115 -2.46 4.56 -12.39
N ALA A 116 -1.81 3.59 -13.03
CA ALA A 116 -0.39 3.31 -12.91
C ALA A 116 0.22 3.17 -14.31
N GLN A 117 1.04 4.14 -14.68
CA GLN A 117 1.65 4.20 -16.01
C GLN A 117 3.07 3.64 -15.93
N THR A 118 3.38 2.70 -16.82
CA THR A 118 4.74 2.16 -16.95
C THR A 118 5.21 2.38 -18.38
N VAL A 119 6.28 3.15 -18.55
CA VAL A 119 6.93 3.36 -19.85
C VAL A 119 8.16 2.44 -19.92
N PRO A 120 8.38 1.71 -21.04
CA PRO A 120 9.60 0.92 -21.21
C PRO A 120 10.86 1.76 -21.01
N GLY A 121 11.71 1.37 -20.04
CA GLY A 121 12.93 2.09 -19.70
C GLY A 121 12.73 3.37 -18.86
N GLY A 122 11.48 3.76 -18.58
CA GLY A 122 11.16 4.91 -17.74
C GLY A 122 10.83 4.53 -16.29
N THR A 123 10.85 5.55 -15.42
CA THR A 123 10.35 5.44 -14.05
C THR A 123 8.83 5.26 -14.09
N PRO A 124 8.25 4.23 -13.43
CA PRO A 124 6.81 4.09 -13.35
C PRO A 124 6.18 5.33 -12.67
N VAL A 125 4.96 5.68 -13.07
CA VAL A 125 4.24 6.84 -12.55
C VAL A 125 2.90 6.40 -12.00
N LEU A 126 2.66 6.77 -10.75
CA LEU A 126 1.40 6.60 -10.06
C LEU A 126 0.54 7.85 -10.27
N VAL A 127 -0.67 7.67 -10.79
CA VAL A 127 -1.64 8.75 -10.99
C VAL A 127 -2.67 8.69 -9.87
N VAL A 128 -2.77 9.79 -9.12
CA VAL A 128 -3.69 9.92 -7.99
C VAL A 128 -4.55 11.17 -8.12
N ARG A 129 -5.77 11.08 -7.61
CA ARG A 129 -6.69 12.21 -7.50
C ARG A 129 -6.91 12.60 -6.05
N ASP A 130 -6.83 13.89 -5.78
CA ASP A 130 -7.28 14.49 -4.55
C ASP A 130 -8.81 14.30 -4.38
N ALA A 131 -9.21 13.64 -3.31
CA ALA A 131 -10.61 13.31 -3.06
C ALA A 131 -11.49 14.53 -2.75
N ARG A 132 -10.90 15.65 -2.28
CA ARG A 132 -11.61 16.88 -1.89
C ARG A 132 -11.62 17.92 -3.01
N THR A 133 -10.49 18.15 -3.68
CA THR A 133 -10.34 19.19 -4.71
C THR A 133 -10.54 18.65 -6.12
N GLY A 134 -10.38 17.34 -6.32
CA GLY A 134 -10.40 16.72 -7.64
C GLY A 134 -9.11 16.89 -8.44
N ALA A 135 -8.09 17.57 -7.89
CA ALA A 135 -6.79 17.74 -8.53
C ALA A 135 -6.13 16.38 -8.82
N ARG A 136 -5.50 16.27 -9.99
CA ARG A 136 -4.75 15.07 -10.40
C ARG A 136 -3.27 15.31 -10.22
N HIS A 137 -2.57 14.30 -9.74
CA HIS A 137 -1.13 14.34 -9.50
C HIS A 137 -0.47 13.10 -10.09
N GLU A 138 0.63 13.34 -10.80
CA GLU A 138 1.57 12.31 -11.22
C GLU A 138 2.69 12.20 -10.18
N VAL A 139 2.96 10.99 -9.74
CA VAL A 139 3.95 10.68 -8.70
C VAL A 139 4.86 9.59 -9.23
N ALA A 140 6.12 9.95 -9.50
CA ALA A 140 7.13 8.97 -9.92
C ALA A 140 7.33 7.93 -8.81
N ASP A 141 7.40 6.66 -9.19
CA ASP A 141 7.75 5.53 -8.32
C ASP A 141 9.27 5.30 -8.40
N PRO A 142 10.04 5.68 -7.36
CA PRO A 142 11.49 5.54 -7.38
C PRO A 142 11.96 4.09 -7.21
N ARG A 143 11.05 3.12 -7.07
CA ARG A 143 11.33 1.70 -6.84
C ARG A 143 12.20 1.47 -5.61
N LEU A 144 11.76 2.03 -4.49
CA LEU A 144 12.43 1.90 -3.20
C LEU A 144 12.61 0.44 -2.79
N SER A 145 13.80 0.12 -2.31
CA SER A 145 14.07 -1.09 -1.54
C SER A 145 13.35 -1.08 -0.20
N GLU A 146 13.24 -2.24 0.45
CA GLU A 146 12.61 -2.35 1.77
C GLU A 146 13.30 -1.47 2.82
N ALA A 147 14.64 -1.36 2.76
CA ALA A 147 15.41 -0.50 3.66
C ALA A 147 15.13 0.99 3.44
N GLU A 148 15.04 1.43 2.19
CA GLU A 148 14.71 2.82 1.84
C GLU A 148 13.27 3.16 2.23
N ILE A 149 12.31 2.23 2.06
CA ILE A 149 10.93 2.42 2.52
C ILE A 149 10.89 2.68 4.02
N VAL A 150 11.62 1.90 4.82
CA VAL A 150 11.68 2.09 6.28
C VAL A 150 12.30 3.44 6.63
N ALA A 151 13.45 3.79 6.04
CA ALA A 151 14.12 5.05 6.30
C ALA A 151 13.23 6.27 5.97
N VAL A 152 12.54 6.24 4.83
CA VAL A 152 11.64 7.33 4.43
C VAL A 152 10.38 7.36 5.30
N GLN A 153 9.85 6.20 5.71
CA GLN A 153 8.73 6.16 6.66
C GLN A 153 9.10 6.82 8.00
N ASP A 154 10.28 6.53 8.53
CA ASP A 154 10.76 7.14 9.76
C ASP A 154 10.92 8.66 9.62
N GLU A 155 11.45 9.13 8.49
CA GLU A 155 11.55 10.56 8.18
C GLU A 155 10.16 11.23 8.11
N VAL A 156 9.21 10.60 7.42
CA VAL A 156 7.84 11.09 7.35
C VAL A 156 7.22 11.17 8.75
N PHE A 157 7.40 10.16 9.60
CA PHE A 157 6.88 10.21 10.97
C PHE A 157 7.51 11.33 11.80
N LYS A 158 8.83 11.56 11.67
CA LYS A 158 9.50 12.70 12.32
C LYS A 158 8.91 14.04 11.91
N VAL A 159 8.74 14.27 10.60
CA VAL A 159 8.14 15.53 10.08
C VAL A 159 6.71 15.74 10.60
N LEU A 160 6.00 14.66 10.88
CA LEU A 160 4.64 14.70 11.43
C LEU A 160 4.60 14.88 12.96
N GLY A 161 5.75 15.03 13.61
CA GLY A 161 5.85 15.26 15.06
C GLY A 161 5.70 13.99 15.90
N TRP A 162 6.16 12.85 15.38
CA TRP A 162 6.12 11.56 16.06
C TRP A 162 7.55 11.12 16.40
N GLU A 163 7.94 11.30 17.66
CA GLU A 163 9.10 10.65 18.29
C GLU A 163 8.65 9.49 19.20
#